data_AF-A0A946M9H2-F1
#
_entry.id   AF-A0A946M9H2-F1
#
_cell.length_a   1.000
_cell.length_b   1.000
_cell.length_c   1.000
_cell.angle_alpha   90.00
_cell.angle_beta   90.00
_cell.angle_gamma   90.00
#
_symmetry.space_group_name_H-M   'P 1'
#
loop_
_entity.id
_entity.type
_entity.pdbx_description
1 polymer ?
#
loop_
_entity_poly.entity_id
_entity_poly.type
_entity_poly.pdbx_seq_one_letter_code
_entity_poly.pdbx_strand_id
1 'polypeptide(L)'
;MEFIHILILSAIQGITEFLPISSQSHLILTSYLLGLKDQGIGFDIALHSGSLIAILIYYRNEIKKILSLTNEGLDYLKLIVIGSIPLPIIGLLFIDMVSINMRSISS
;
A
#
# COMPACT_ATOMS: atom_id res chain seq x y z
N MET A 1 1.32 -20.72 7.69
CA MET A 1 1.52 -19.64 8.68
C MET A 1 0.52 -19.83 9.80
N GLU A 2 0.97 -19.76 11.04
CA GLU A 2 0.09 -19.80 12.21
C GLU A 2 -0.82 -18.56 12.24
N PHE A 3 -2.05 -18.73 12.73
CA PHE A 3 -3.03 -17.65 12.80
C PHE A 3 -2.50 -16.42 13.56
N ILE A 4 -1.74 -16.66 14.64
CA ILE A 4 -1.14 -15.59 15.44
C ILE A 4 -0.16 -14.74 14.64
N HIS A 5 0.60 -15.33 13.71
CA HIS A 5 1.53 -14.58 12.86
C HIS A 5 0.76 -13.68 11.87
N ILE A 6 -0.34 -14.18 11.32
CA ILE A 6 -1.22 -13.39 10.44
C ILE A 6 -1.77 -12.18 11.21
N LEU A 7 -2.20 -12.40 12.46
CA LEU A 7 -2.75 -11.34 13.30
C LEU A 7 -1.69 -10.28 13.65
N ILE A 8 -0.46 -10.69 13.99
CA ILE A 8 0.64 -9.76 14.28
C ILE A 8 1.00 -8.94 13.04
N LEU A 9 1.24 -9.61 11.90
CA LEU A 9 1.65 -8.93 10.67
C LEU A 9 0.55 -8.00 10.14
N SER A 10 -0.72 -8.40 10.20
CA SER A 10 -1.84 -7.53 9.82
C SER A 10 -2.03 -6.34 10.75
N ALA A 11 -1.81 -6.51 12.06
CA ALA A 11 -1.82 -5.39 13.00
C ALA A 11 -0.68 -4.39 12.70
N ILE A 12 0.52 -4.90 12.44
CA ILE A 12 1.67 -4.05 12.07
C ILE A 12 1.39 -3.31 10.77
N GLN A 13 0.91 -3.97 9.72
CA GLN A 13 0.49 -3.31 8.48
C GLN A 13 -0.54 -2.22 8.78
N GLY A 14 -1.61 -2.56 9.51
CA GLY A 14 -2.70 -1.62 9.80
C GLY A 14 -2.24 -0.39 10.57
N ILE A 15 -1.22 -0.49 11.42
CA ILE A 15 -0.66 0.66 12.16
C ILE A 15 0.33 1.43 11.29
N THR A 16 1.26 0.74 10.64
CA THR A 16 2.40 1.35 9.97
C THR A 16 2.07 1.94 8.61
N GLU A 17 1.03 1.45 7.92
CA GLU A 17 0.63 1.96 6.60
C GLU A 17 0.18 3.43 6.65
N PHE A 18 -0.42 3.86 7.75
CA PHE A 18 -0.88 5.24 7.92
C PHE A 18 0.18 6.17 8.50
N LEU A 19 1.36 5.63 8.83
CA LEU A 19 2.48 6.37 9.36
C LEU A 19 3.57 6.49 8.29
N PRO A 20 4.25 7.65 8.16
CA PRO A 20 5.31 7.84 7.16
C PRO A 20 6.63 7.17 7.61
N ILE A 21 6.61 5.86 7.88
CA ILE A 21 7.72 5.09 8.47
C ILE A 21 8.06 3.80 7.70
N SER A 22 7.51 3.60 6.50
CA SER A 22 7.66 2.38 5.67
C SER A 22 7.09 1.11 6.32
N SER A 23 5.84 0.77 5.97
CA SER A 23 5.16 -0.44 6.43
C SER A 23 5.88 -1.72 5.97
N GLN A 24 6.33 -1.77 4.72
CA GLN A 24 7.03 -2.92 4.16
C GLN A 24 8.33 -3.27 4.93
N SER A 25 9.10 -2.26 5.36
CA SER A 25 10.30 -2.49 6.17
C SER A 25 9.98 -3.12 7.52
N HIS A 26 8.87 -2.70 8.16
CA HIS A 26 8.43 -3.26 9.44
C HIS A 26 7.91 -4.69 9.29
N LEU A 27 7.21 -5.01 8.21
CA LEU A 27 6.76 -6.38 7.90
C LEU A 27 7.93 -7.32 7.66
N ILE A 28 8.92 -6.92 6.87
CA ILE A 28 10.13 -7.70 6.60
C ILE A 28 10.92 -7.92 7.89
N LEU A 29 11.15 -6.85 8.68
CA LEU A 29 11.87 -6.93 9.94
C LEU A 29 11.17 -7.88 10.92
N THR A 30 9.85 -7.75 11.08
CA THR A 30 9.08 -8.61 11.99
C THR A 30 9.08 -10.06 11.54
N SER A 31 8.93 -10.30 10.23
CA SER A 31 8.99 -11.66 9.66
C SER A 31 10.36 -12.30 9.91
N TYR A 32 11.44 -11.54 9.75
CA TYR A 32 12.79 -11.99 10.06
C TYR A 32 12.97 -12.33 11.54
N LEU A 33 12.51 -11.46 12.46
CA LEU A 33 12.60 -11.67 13.90
C LEU A 33 11.80 -12.89 14.38
N LEU A 34 10.66 -13.16 13.73
CA LEU A 34 9.81 -14.32 14.02
C LEU A 34 10.25 -15.59 13.28
N GLY A 35 11.35 -15.55 12.51
CA GLY A 35 11.83 -16.69 11.72
C GLY A 35 10.86 -17.15 10.64
N LEU A 36 9.97 -16.26 10.18
CA LEU A 36 8.98 -16.56 9.15
C LEU A 36 9.66 -16.54 7.78
N LYS A 37 9.33 -17.53 6.96
CA LYS A 37 9.65 -17.48 5.53
C LYS A 37 8.87 -16.35 4.88
N ASP A 38 9.37 -15.88 3.74
CA ASP A 38 8.66 -14.92 2.90
C ASP A 38 7.23 -15.41 2.62
N GLN A 39 6.27 -14.52 2.90
CA GLN A 39 4.84 -14.79 2.73
C GLN A 39 4.41 -14.65 1.27
N GLY A 40 5.28 -14.07 0.45
CA GLY A 40 5.07 -13.86 -0.96
C GLY A 40 4.10 -12.72 -1.26
N ILE A 41 4.10 -12.35 -2.54
CA ILE A 41 3.37 -11.20 -3.08
C ILE A 41 1.86 -11.28 -2.78
N GLY A 42 1.27 -12.47 -2.73
CA GLY A 42 -0.16 -12.64 -2.44
C GLY A 42 -0.54 -12.16 -1.04
N PHE A 43 0.32 -12.37 -0.05
CA PHE A 43 0.09 -11.89 1.32
C PHE A 43 0.23 -10.37 1.39
N ASP A 44 1.24 -9.80 0.74
CA ASP A 44 1.44 -8.35 0.68
C ASP A 44 0.23 -7.66 0.03
N ILE A 45 -0.29 -8.20 -1.08
CA ILE A 45 -1.50 -7.67 -1.74
C ILE A 45 -2.69 -7.73 -0.78
N ALA A 46 -2.88 -8.83 -0.05
CA ALA A 46 -3.98 -8.95 0.91
C ALA A 46 -3.88 -7.91 2.04
N LEU A 47 -2.67 -7.69 2.57
CA LEU A 47 -2.39 -6.70 3.59
C LEU A 47 -2.66 -5.26 3.13
N HIS A 48 -2.16 -4.87 1.96
CA HIS A 48 -2.43 -3.55 1.36
C HIS A 48 -3.91 -3.38 0.99
N SER A 49 -4.59 -4.45 0.58
CA SER A 49 -6.04 -4.41 0.33
C SER A 49 -6.81 -4.11 1.61
N GLY A 50 -6.38 -4.66 2.75
CA GLY A 50 -6.98 -4.36 4.06
C GLY A 50 -6.88 -2.89 4.44
N SER A 51 -5.70 -2.27 4.28
CA SER A 51 -5.52 -0.84 4.55
C SER A 51 -6.28 0.03 3.55
N LEU A 52 -6.33 -0.34 2.28
CA LEU A 52 -7.16 0.34 1.27
C LEU A 52 -8.64 0.33 1.66
N ILE A 53 -9.18 -0.83 2.07
CA ILE A 53 -10.56 -0.94 2.54
C ILE A 53 -10.81 -0.03 3.75
N ALA A 54 -9.87 0.05 4.69
CA ALA A 54 -9.98 0.95 5.83
C ALA A 54 -10.08 2.42 5.39
N ILE A 55 -9.28 2.86 4.42
CA ILE A 55 -9.35 4.22 3.83
C ILE A 55 -10.72 4.44 3.17
N LEU A 56 -11.20 3.49 2.38
CA LEU A 56 -12.49 3.58 1.70
C LEU A 56 -13.66 3.70 2.70
N ILE A 57 -13.60 3.00 3.82
CA ILE A 57 -14.60 3.08 4.89
C ILE A 57 -14.50 4.41 5.65
N TYR A 58 -13.29 4.85 5.96
CA TYR A 58 -13.03 6.10 6.67
C TYR A 58 -13.55 7.31 5.86
N TYR A 59 -13.18 7.40 4.58
CA TYR A 59 -13.60 8.47 3.65
C TYR A 59 -14.89 8.16 2.87
N ARG A 60 -15.75 7.29 3.39
CA ARG A 60 -16.98 6.86 2.68
C ARG A 60 -17.90 8.02 2.30
N ASN A 61 -17.88 9.12 3.04
CA ASN A 61 -18.74 10.28 2.79
C ASN A 61 -18.20 11.10 1.61
N GLU A 62 -16.90 11.31 1.56
CA GLU A 62 -16.16 11.96 0.47
C GLU A 62 -16.27 11.13 -0.80
N ILE A 63 -16.15 9.81 -0.69
CA ILE A 63 -16.36 8.88 -1.81
C ILE A 63 -17.79 8.97 -2.33
N LYS A 64 -18.80 9.03 -1.45
CA LYS A 64 -20.20 9.28 -1.89
C LYS A 64 -20.32 10.60 -2.64
N LYS A 65 -19.70 11.68 -2.17
CA LYS A 65 -19.69 12.98 -2.87
C LYS A 65 -19.08 12.88 -4.27
N ILE A 66 -17.99 12.11 -4.42
CA ILE A 66 -17.35 11.81 -5.72
C ILE A 66 -18.32 11.04 -6.62
N LEU A 67 -18.89 9.93 -6.11
CA LEU A 67 -19.80 9.06 -6.89
C LEU A 67 -21.09 9.76 -7.30
N SER A 68 -21.60 10.68 -6.48
CA SER A 68 -22.77 11.51 -6.80
C SER A 68 -22.44 12.74 -7.64
N LEU A 69 -21.18 12.91 -8.08
CA LEU A 69 -20.73 14.02 -8.93
C LEU A 69 -21.08 15.41 -8.38
N THR A 70 -21.06 15.55 -7.06
CA THR A 70 -21.22 16.86 -6.41
C THR A 70 -20.03 17.77 -6.77
N ASN A 71 -20.20 19.09 -6.69
CA ASN A 71 -19.09 20.03 -6.95
C ASN A 71 -17.87 19.73 -6.07
N GLU A 72 -18.07 19.52 -4.76
CA GLU A 72 -17.01 19.10 -3.84
C GLU A 72 -16.39 17.74 -4.22
N GLY A 73 -17.22 16.79 -4.64
CA GLY A 73 -16.76 15.48 -5.10
C GLY A 73 -15.89 15.57 -6.36
N LEU A 74 -16.26 16.42 -7.31
CA LEU A 74 -15.44 16.68 -8.50
C LEU A 74 -14.11 17.33 -8.12
N ASP A 75 -14.08 18.19 -7.11
CA ASP A 75 -12.84 18.78 -6.62
C ASP A 75 -11.93 17.75 -5.93
N TYR A 76 -12.50 16.85 -5.11
CA TYR A 76 -11.75 15.71 -4.56
C TYR A 76 -11.21 14.80 -5.66
N LEU A 77 -12.02 14.49 -6.68
CA LEU A 77 -11.60 13.66 -7.80
C LEU A 77 -10.44 14.30 -8.56
N LYS A 78 -10.49 15.60 -8.85
CA LYS A 78 -9.38 16.33 -9.48
C LYS A 78 -8.10 16.22 -8.64
N LEU A 79 -8.18 16.42 -7.33
CA LEU A 79 -7.02 16.31 -6.44
C LEU A 79 -6.42 14.91 -6.43
N ILE A 80 -7.26 13.87 -6.36
CA ILE A 80 -6.82 12.48 -6.41
C ILE A 80 -6.14 12.18 -7.75
N VAL A 81 -6.74 12.59 -8.87
CA VAL A 81 -6.20 12.39 -10.22
C VAL A 81 -4.84 13.08 -10.36
N ILE A 82 -4.75 14.37 -9.99
CA ILE A 82 -3.51 15.16 -10.08
C ILE A 82 -2.42 14.58 -9.15
N GLY A 83 -2.78 14.12 -7.95
CA GLY A 83 -1.84 13.54 -7.01
C GLY A 83 -1.37 12.13 -7.38
N SER A 84 -2.22 11.35 -8.07
CA SER A 84 -1.95 9.92 -8.33
C SER A 84 -1.32 9.68 -9.70
N ILE A 85 -1.69 10.42 -10.74
CA ILE A 85 -1.20 10.24 -12.13
C ILE A 85 0.33 10.37 -12.27
N PRO A 86 1.02 11.31 -11.58
CA PRO A 86 2.46 11.44 -11.73
C PRO A 86 3.24 10.17 -11.34
N LEU A 87 2.74 9.41 -10.36
CA LEU A 87 3.41 8.22 -9.85
C LEU A 87 3.62 7.12 -10.91
N PRO A 88 2.59 6.60 -11.61
CA PRO A 88 2.77 5.61 -12.66
C PRO A 88 3.54 6.17 -13.87
N ILE A 89 3.40 7.46 -14.19
CA ILE A 89 4.18 8.07 -15.29
C ILE A 89 5.67 8.01 -14.97
N ILE A 90 6.07 8.50 -13.79
CA ILE A 90 7.47 8.43 -13.33
C ILE A 90 7.90 6.97 -13.22
N GLY A 91 7.07 6.09 -12.66
CA GLY A 91 7.35 4.66 -12.55
C GLY A 91 7.67 4.00 -13.89
N LEU A 92 6.91 4.31 -14.94
CA LEU A 92 7.15 3.80 -16.29
C LEU A 92 8.42 4.40 -16.93
N LEU A 93 8.66 5.70 -16.74
CA LEU A 93 9.86 6.36 -17.27
C LEU A 93 11.17 5.83 -16.67
N PHE A 94 11.13 5.41 -15.39
CA PHE A 94 12.29 4.94 -14.65
C PHE A 94 12.33 3.42 -14.43
N ILE A 95 11.45 2.66 -15.10
CA ILE A 95 11.33 1.21 -14.88
C ILE A 95 12.64 0.48 -15.14
N ASP A 96 13.38 0.87 -16.18
CA ASP A 96 14.67 0.28 -16.54
C ASP A 96 15.72 0.56 -15.47
N MET A 97 15.82 1.82 -15.00
CA MET A 97 16.76 2.20 -13.94
C MET A 97 16.49 1.46 -12.63
N VAL A 98 15.21 1.32 -12.25
CA VAL A 98 14.80 0.58 -11.06
C VAL A 98 15.11 -0.90 -11.22
N SER A 99 14.81 -1.49 -12.37
CA SER A 99 15.05 -2.91 -12.62
C SER A 99 16.54 -3.27 -12.58
N ILE A 100 17.42 -2.42 -13.11
CA ILE A 100 18.87 -2.65 -13.15
C ILE A 100 19.49 -2.50 -11.75
N ASN A 101 19.15 -1.43 -11.01
CA ASN A 101 19.82 -1.10 -9.75
C ASN A 101 19.22 -1.81 -8.52
N MET A 102 17.95 -2.22 -8.56
CA MET A 102 17.26 -2.82 -7.42
C MET A 102 17.08 -4.34 -7.54
N ARG A 103 17.27 -4.93 -8.74
CA ARG A 103 17.25 -6.40 -8.93
C ARG A 103 18.64 -7.04 -9.04
N SER A 104 19.73 -6.28 -9.00
CA SER A 104 21.10 -6.82 -9.09
C SER A 104 21.59 -7.53 -7.82
N ILE A 105 20.74 -7.73 -6.81
CA ILE A 105 21.08 -8.51 -5.60
C ILE A 105 20.77 -10.01 -5.80
N SER A 106 20.24 -10.42 -6.98
CA SER A 106 19.92 -11.82 -7.26
C SER A 106 20.53 -12.38 -8.56
N SER A 107 21.81 -12.08 -8.84
CA SER A 107 22.62 -12.89 -9.75
C SER A 107 23.74 -13.59 -9.00
#